data_AF-I3IB61-F1
#
_entry.id   AF-I3IB61-F1
#
_cell.length_a   1.000
_cell.length_b   1.000
_cell.length_c   1.000
_cell.angle_alpha   90.00
_cell.angle_beta   90.00
_cell.angle_gamma   90.00
#
_symmetry.space_group_name_H-M   'P 1'
#
loop_
_entity.id
_entity.type
_entity.pdbx_description
1 polymer ?
#
loop_
_entity_poly.entity_id
_entity_poly.type
_entity_poly.pdbx_seq_one_letter_code
_entity_poly.pdbx_strand_id
1 'polypeptide(L)' 'MDGEKNRFVHDLRNPLNTISVNAELGKLTLERTGDIRKAISIFETILLECRQCSQLLETLKDTRFVRDESHSESQE' A
#
# COMPACT_ATOMS: atom_id res chain seq x y z
N MET A 1 -0.94 9.42 -20.87
CA MET A 1 -1.68 9.09 -19.63
C MET A 1 -1.04 7.95 -18.83
N ASP A 2 -0.15 7.12 -19.41
CA ASP A 2 0.44 5.97 -18.71
C ASP A 2 1.50 6.32 -17.64
N GLY A 3 2.15 7.48 -17.75
CA GLY A 3 3.22 7.89 -16.83
C GLY A 3 2.75 8.12 -15.39
N GLU A 4 1.58 8.73 -15.19
CA GLU A 4 1.02 8.98 -13.85
C GLU A 4 0.55 7.70 -13.17
N LYS A 5 -0.09 6.79 -13.93
CA LYS A 5 -0.47 5.47 -13.45
C LYS A 5 0.76 4.63 -13.06
N ASN A 6 1.80 4.65 -13.89
CA ASN A 6 3.04 3.91 -13.59
C ASN A 6 3.75 4.46 -12.35
N ARG A 7 3.77 5.79 -12.18
CA ARG A 7 4.31 6.42 -10.97
C ARG A 7 3.50 6.03 -9.74
N PHE A 8 2.17 6.09 -9.82
CA PHE A 8 1.32 5.67 -8.70
C PHE A 8 1.52 4.21 -8.31
N VAL A 9 1.55 3.30 -9.29
CA VAL A 9 1.78 1.87 -9.03
C VAL A 9 3.16 1.65 -8.41
N HIS A 10 4.18 2.38 -8.85
CA HIS A 10 5.50 2.35 -8.26
C HIS A 10 5.49 2.85 -6.80
N ASP A 11 4.83 3.99 -6.56
CA ASP A 11 4.74 4.61 -5.24
C ASP A 11 3.97 3.73 -4.24
N LEU A 12 2.98 2.97 -4.71
CA LEU A 12 2.26 1.99 -3.88
C LEU A 12 3.06 0.70 -3.66
N ARG A 13 3.90 0.27 -4.61
CA ARG A 13 4.73 -0.93 -4.47
C ARG A 13 5.77 -0.80 -3.36
N ASN A 14 6.32 0.39 -3.16
CA ASN A 14 7.31 0.64 -2.11
C ASN A 14 6.82 0.28 -0.69
N PRO A 15 5.72 0.89 -0.17
CA PRO A 15 5.21 0.56 1.15
C PRO A 15 4.73 -0.89 1.24
N LEU A 16 4.14 -1.45 0.19
CA LEU A 16 3.74 -2.86 0.15
C LEU A 16 4.94 -3.81 0.32
N ASN A 17 6.07 -3.54 -0.36
CA ASN A 17 7.28 -4.32 -0.21
C ASN A 17 7.86 -4.21 1.21
N THR A 18 7.88 -3.00 1.77
CA THR A 18 8.32 -2.78 3.16
C THR A 18 7.45 -3.57 4.14
N ILE A 19 6.13 -3.61 3.96
CA ILE A 19 5.21 -4.43 4.76
C ILE A 19 5.59 -5.91 4.66
N SER A 20 5.74 -6.45 3.45
CA SER A 20 6.08 -7.87 3.24
C SER A 20 7.39 -8.27 3.91
N VAL A 21 8.45 -7.45 3.74
CA VAL A 21 9.76 -7.72 4.34
C VAL A 21 9.69 -7.63 5.87
N ASN A 22 9.02 -6.62 6.42
CA ASN A 22 8.89 -6.47 7.87
C ASN A 22 8.03 -7.57 8.49
N ALA A 23 6.99 -8.06 7.81
CA ALA A 23 6.19 -9.17 8.30
C ALA A 23 7.04 -10.44 8.47
N GLU A 24 7.87 -10.76 7.47
CA GLU A 24 8.80 -11.89 7.55
C GLU A 24 9.85 -11.67 8.64
N LEU A 25 10.42 -10.47 8.74
CA LEU A 25 11.39 -10.13 9.77
C LEU A 25 10.80 -10.23 11.19
N GLY A 26 9.55 -9.79 11.38
CA GLY A 26 8.83 -9.87 12.65
C GLY A 26 8.60 -11.31 13.06
N LYS A 27 8.16 -12.16 12.13
CA LYS A 27 8.03 -13.60 12.33
C LYS A 27 9.36 -14.22 12.76
N LEU A 28 10.43 -13.99 12.00
CA LEU A 28 11.76 -14.53 12.33
C LEU A 28 12.29 -14.03 13.67
N THR A 29 12.02 -12.76 14.01
CA THR A 29 12.42 -12.16 15.30
C THR A 29 11.76 -12.90 16.46
N LEU A 30 10.45 -13.13 16.38
CA LEU A 30 9.69 -13.83 17.40
C LEU A 30 10.09 -15.32 17.48
N GLU A 31 10.23 -15.99 16.34
CA GLU A 31 10.55 -17.43 16.30
C GLU A 31 11.99 -17.75 16.73
N ARG A 32 12.97 -16.91 16.39
CA ARG A 32 14.39 -17.23 16.60
C ARG A 32 15.01 -16.56 17.82
N THR A 33 14.63 -15.32 18.09
CA THR A 33 15.25 -14.52 19.17
C THR A 33 14.33 -14.31 20.36
N GLY A 34 13.01 -14.37 20.15
CA GLY A 34 12.03 -13.98 21.17
C GLY A 34 12.11 -12.51 21.57
N ASP A 35 12.80 -11.66 20.80
CA ASP A 35 12.94 -10.23 21.11
C ASP A 35 11.63 -9.48 20.81
N ILE A 36 10.77 -9.44 21.81
CA ILE A 36 9.46 -8.77 21.75
C ILE A 36 9.60 -7.28 21.44
N ARG A 37 10.63 -6.60 21.97
CA ARG A 37 10.81 -5.16 21.75
C ARG A 37 11.13 -4.88 20.29
N LYS A 38 12.02 -5.67 19.70
CA LYS A 38 12.32 -5.58 18.27
C LYS A 38 11.09 -5.93 17.42
N ALA A 39 10.34 -6.95 17.78
CA ALA A 39 9.10 -7.30 17.08
C ALA A 39 8.07 -6.16 17.12
N ILE A 40 7.91 -5.48 18.25
CA ILE A 40 7.04 -4.30 18.37
C ILE A 40 7.48 -3.20 17.39
N SER A 41 8.76 -2.85 17.34
CA SER A 41 9.25 -1.82 16.39
C SER A 41 9.03 -2.18 14.92
N ILE A 42 9.09 -3.49 14.59
CA ILE A 42 8.81 -3.99 13.25
C ILE A 42 7.31 -3.83 12.94
N PHE A 43 6.42 -4.16 13.88
CA PHE A 43 4.98 -3.94 13.71
C PHE A 43 4.61 -2.46 13.62
N GLU A 44 5.27 -1.57 14.38
CA GLU A 44 5.10 -0.13 14.24
C GLU A 44 5.44 0.36 12.83
N THR A 45 6.51 -0.19 12.24
CA THR A 45 6.89 0.08 10.85
C THR A 45 5.79 -0.39 9.89
N ILE A 46 5.27 -1.61 10.05
CA ILE A 46 4.16 -2.13 9.22
C ILE A 46 2.93 -1.20 9.31
N LEU A 47 2.58 -0.76 10.52
CA LEU A 47 1.44 0.14 10.73
C LEU A 47 1.65 1.52 10.09
N LEU A 48 2.89 2.01 10.04
CA LEU A 48 3.23 3.25 9.34
C LEU A 48 3.04 3.09 7.82
N GLU A 49 3.57 2.02 7.25
CA GLU A 49 3.47 1.74 5.81
C GLU A 49 2.02 1.49 5.37
N CYS A 50 1.20 0.82 6.20
CA CYS A 50 -0.23 0.69 5.95
C CYS A 50 -0.93 2.06 5.86
N ARG A 51 -0.58 3.00 6.74
CA ARG A 51 -1.11 4.37 6.69
C ARG A 51 -0.66 5.11 5.43
N GLN A 52 0.59 4.93 5.02
CA GLN A 52 1.09 5.48 3.76
C GLN A 52 0.36 4.91 2.54
N CYS A 53 0.10 3.60 2.51
CA CYS A 53 -0.74 2.98 1.49
C CYS A 53 -2.13 3.63 1.44
N SER A 54 -2.79 3.82 2.59
CA SER A 54 -4.08 4.49 2.66
C SER A 54 -4.05 5.91 2.10
N GLN A 55 -3.04 6.71 2.47
CA GLN A 55 -2.86 8.07 1.96
C GLN A 55 -2.67 8.09 0.44
N LEU A 56 -1.81 7.20 -0.10
CA LEU A 56 -1.62 7.07 -1.54
C LEU A 56 -2.95 6.72 -2.23
N LEU A 57 -3.69 5.75 -1.70
CA LEU A 57 -5.00 5.37 -2.26
C LEU A 57 -6.04 6.49 -2.18
N GLU A 58 -5.99 7.36 -1.17
CA GLU A 58 -6.84 8.55 -1.10
C GLU A 58 -6.50 9.55 -2.22
N THR A 59 -5.21 9.71 -2.57
CA THR A 59 -4.84 10.58 -3.71
C THR A 59 -5.45 10.13 -5.04
N LEU A 60 -5.76 8.83 -5.20
CA LEU A 60 -6.50 8.31 -6.37
C LEU A 60 -7.99 8.69 -6.37
N LYS A 61 -8.60 8.93 -5.21
CA LYS A 61 -10.01 9.34 -5.14
C LYS A 61 -10.17 10.82 -5.47
N ASP A 62 -9.19 11.62 -5.10
CA ASP A 62 -9.18 13.07 -5.37
C ASP A 62 -8.79 13.41 -6.81
N THR A 63 -7.98 12.55 -7.44
CA THR A 63 -7.78 12.59 -8.89
C THR A 63 -8.95 11.87 -9.57
N ARG A 64 -9.60 12.47 -10.57
CA ARG A 64 -10.76 11.91 -11.30
C ARG A 64 -10.40 10.64 -12.13
N PHE A 65 -9.92 9.58 -11.49
CA PHE A 65 -9.76 8.27 -12.12
C PHE A 65 -11.05 7.43 -12.07
N VAL A 66 -12.09 7.90 -11.36
CA VAL A 66 -13.41 7.26 -11.27
C VAL A 66 -14.45 8.04 -12.10
N ARG A 67 -14.31 7.99 -13.43
CA ARG A 67 -15.33 8.29 -14.46
C ARG A 67 -14.75 7.69 -15.75
N ASP A 68 -15.37 6.76 -16.48
CA ASP A 68 -16.79 6.53 -16.74
C ASP A 68 -16.92 5.13 -17.40
N GLU A 69 -17.66 4.20 -16.79
CA GLU A 69 -18.10 2.93 -17.41
C GLU A 69 -19.62 2.81 -17.19
N SER A 70 -20.34 3.92 -17.37
CA SER A 70 -21.79 3.91 -17.30
C SER A 70 -22.37 5.05 -18.15
N HIS A 71 -22.23 4.96 -19.48
CA HIS A 71 -23.23 5.42 -20.46
C HIS A 71 -22.81 4.97 -21.88
N SER A 72 -23.16 3.74 -22.23
CA SER A 72 -23.22 3.26 -23.61
C SER A 72 -24.46 2.40 -23.78
N GLU A 73 -25.64 2.96 -23.56
CA GLU A 73 -26.87 2.41 -24.14
C GLU A 73 -27.91 3.52 -24.26
N SER A 74 -28.56 3.53 -25.43
CA SER A 74 -29.66 4.41 -25.86
C SER A 74 -29.27 5.81 -26.37
N GLN A 75 -29.02 5.89 -27.68
CA GLN A 75 -29.67 6.91 -28.51
C GLN A 75 -29.94 6.31 -29.91
N GLU A 76 -31.24 6.19 -30.17
CA GLU A 76 -32.05 6.01 -31.41
C GLU A 76 -31.40 5.49 -32.71
#